data_AF-I4F3C9-F1
#
_entry.id   AF-I4F3C9-F1
#
_cell.length_a   1.000
_cell.length_b   1.000
_cell.length_c   1.000
_cell.angle_alpha   90.00
_cell.angle_beta   90.00
_cell.angle_gamma   90.00
#
_symmetry.space_group_name_H-M   'P 1'
#
loop_
_entity.id
_entity.type
_entity.pdbx_description
1 polymer ?
#
loop_
_entity_poly.entity_id
_entity_poly.type
_entity_poly.pdbx_seq_one_letter_code
_entity_poly.pdbx_strand_id
1 'polypeptide(L)'
;MFESEATFRPDGSCLLVDVLAGTQRTWPSVTAWAADWFAEWRAGEHGDASDFAGVACDAAAPGVVGALVVLADAAEGDADLIAWVGAGPVEDLLSHSGNGLRVLDEVDRAARRQPAFRAALGTVVLGNDVPEPVVTRLAELTALGPHQC
;
A
#
# COMPACT_ATOMS: atom_id res chain seq x y z
N MET A 1 -15.72 -10.88 9.90
CA MET A 1 -14.44 -11.46 10.36
C MET A 1 -13.73 -11.83 9.08
N PHE A 2 -12.65 -11.13 8.75
CA PHE A 2 -11.90 -11.45 7.53
C PHE A 2 -11.07 -12.70 7.83
N GLU A 3 -11.35 -13.79 7.12
CA GLU A 3 -10.74 -15.12 7.35
C GLU A 3 -9.48 -15.34 6.49
N SER A 4 -8.91 -14.25 5.98
CA SER A 4 -7.63 -14.27 5.29
C SER A 4 -6.57 -13.53 6.11
N GLU A 5 -5.34 -14.03 6.07
CA GLU A 5 -4.19 -13.45 6.76
C GLU A 5 -3.07 -13.16 5.75
N ALA A 6 -2.58 -11.92 5.75
CA ALA A 6 -1.43 -11.48 4.96
C ALA A 6 -0.23 -11.22 5.87
N THR A 7 0.90 -11.84 5.56
CA THR A 7 2.13 -11.74 6.37
C THR A 7 3.34 -11.40 5.51
N PHE A 8 4.12 -10.41 5.95
CA PHE A 8 5.48 -10.16 5.50
C PHE A 8 6.46 -10.89 6.41
N ARG A 9 7.23 -11.84 5.88
CA ARG A 9 8.11 -12.70 6.67
C ARG A 9 9.52 -12.11 6.81
N PRO A 10 10.27 -12.48 7.87
CA PRO A 10 11.64 -11.99 8.08
C PRO A 10 12.66 -12.36 6.99
N ASP A 11 12.38 -13.42 6.21
CA ASP A 11 13.20 -13.82 5.05
C ASP A 11 12.91 -12.98 3.79
N GLY A 12 11.98 -12.02 3.89
CA GLY A 12 11.55 -11.14 2.80
C GLY A 12 10.39 -11.68 1.98
N SER A 13 9.94 -12.91 2.24
CA SER A 13 8.82 -13.53 1.52
C SER A 13 7.47 -12.96 1.97
N CYS A 14 6.44 -13.13 1.13
CA CYS A 14 5.06 -12.77 1.45
C CYS A 14 4.18 -14.03 1.49
N LEU A 15 3.19 -14.06 2.38
CA LEU A 15 2.25 -15.16 2.53
C LEU A 15 0.82 -14.61 2.62
N LEU A 16 -0.07 -15.10 1.76
CA LEU A 16 -1.51 -15.02 1.93
C LEU A 16 -2.03 -16.40 2.34
N VAL A 17 -2.82 -16.47 3.41
CA VAL A 17 -3.57 -17.66 3.81
C VAL A 17 -5.06 -17.32 3.73
N ASP A 18 -5.83 -18.12 2.99
CA ASP A 18 -7.30 -18.11 3.05
C ASP A 18 -7.73 -19.29 3.93
N VAL A 19 -8.20 -18.98 5.14
CA VAL A 19 -8.55 -19.99 6.15
C VAL A 19 -9.82 -20.75 5.76
N LEU A 20 -10.76 -20.11 5.06
CA LEU A 20 -12.01 -20.75 4.64
C LEU A 20 -11.78 -21.74 3.51
N ALA A 21 -11.07 -21.29 2.47
CA ALA A 21 -10.78 -22.13 1.30
C ALA A 21 -9.70 -23.17 1.60
N GLY A 22 -8.93 -22.99 2.70
CA GLY A 22 -7.80 -23.83 3.03
C GLY A 22 -6.67 -23.71 2.00
N THR A 23 -6.53 -22.52 1.40
CA THR A 23 -5.51 -22.25 0.38
C THR A 23 -4.43 -21.30 0.89
N GLN A 24 -3.27 -21.32 0.25
CA GLN A 24 -2.18 -20.42 0.55
C GLN A 24 -1.46 -20.00 -0.72
N ARG A 25 -1.06 -18.73 -0.77
CA ARG A 25 -0.20 -18.17 -1.81
C ARG A 25 1.06 -17.62 -1.17
N THR A 26 2.20 -17.90 -1.78
CA THR A 26 3.50 -17.41 -1.30
C THR A 26 4.23 -16.72 -2.44
N TRP A 27 4.80 -15.56 -2.15
CA TRP A 27 5.76 -14.89 -3.02
C TRP A 27 7.15 -14.96 -2.39
N PRO A 28 8.20 -15.26 -3.17
CA PRO A 28 9.56 -15.35 -2.65
C PRO A 28 10.12 -14.00 -2.17
N SER A 29 9.50 -12.88 -2.58
CA SER A 29 9.85 -11.54 -2.13
C SER A 29 8.69 -10.57 -2.29
N VAL A 30 8.77 -9.42 -1.61
CA VAL A 30 7.87 -8.28 -1.84
C VAL A 30 7.90 -7.81 -3.30
N THR A 31 9.07 -7.81 -3.94
CA THR A 31 9.19 -7.45 -5.37
C THR A 31 8.43 -8.44 -6.27
N ALA A 32 8.47 -9.74 -5.96
CA ALA A 32 7.70 -10.73 -6.70
C ALA A 32 6.19 -10.54 -6.51
N TRP A 33 5.74 -10.21 -5.30
CA TRP A 33 4.35 -9.84 -5.06
C TRP A 33 3.94 -8.57 -5.85
N ALA A 34 4.77 -7.52 -5.83
CA ALA A 34 4.48 -6.29 -6.57
C ALA A 34 4.39 -6.52 -8.09
N ALA A 35 5.21 -7.41 -8.64
CA ALA A 35 5.14 -7.81 -10.04
C ALA A 35 3.82 -8.51 -10.38
N ASP A 36 3.37 -9.45 -9.54
CA ASP A 36 2.07 -10.12 -9.71
C ASP A 36 0.91 -9.12 -9.57
N TRP A 37 0.96 -8.19 -8.61
CA TRP A 37 -0.06 -7.16 -8.42
C TRP A 37 -0.23 -6.29 -9.67
N PHE A 38 0.87 -5.81 -10.27
CA PHE A 38 0.79 -5.07 -11.53
C PHE A 38 0.34 -5.95 -12.71
N ALA A 39 0.64 -7.25 -12.71
CA ALA A 39 0.16 -8.15 -13.74
C ALA A 39 -1.37 -8.29 -13.68
N GLU A 40 -1.94 -8.48 -12.48
CA GLU A 40 -3.39 -8.51 -12.24
C GLU A 40 -4.06 -7.21 -12.71
N TRP A 41 -3.53 -6.05 -12.31
CA TRP A 41 -4.07 -4.75 -12.73
C TRP A 41 -4.05 -4.53 -14.24
N ARG A 42 -2.94 -4.87 -14.91
CA ARG A 42 -2.84 -4.74 -16.38
C ARG A 42 -3.78 -5.70 -17.12
N ALA A 43 -4.11 -6.83 -16.51
CA ALA A 43 -5.10 -7.77 -17.03
C ALA A 43 -6.54 -7.32 -16.72
N GLY A 44 -6.74 -6.36 -15.83
CA GLY A 44 -8.07 -5.98 -15.31
C GLY A 44 -8.65 -7.07 -14.40
N GLU A 45 -7.80 -7.86 -13.77
CA GLU A 45 -8.16 -8.96 -12.89
C GLU A 45 -7.93 -8.57 -11.42
N HIS A 46 -8.69 -9.19 -10.52
CA HIS A 46 -8.48 -9.12 -9.08
C HIS A 46 -8.15 -10.55 -8.61
N GLY A 47 -6.91 -10.78 -8.21
CA GLY A 47 -6.42 -12.10 -7.80
C GLY A 47 -5.69 -12.07 -6.46
N ASP A 48 -4.95 -13.15 -6.18
CA ASP A 48 -4.26 -13.35 -4.90
C ASP A 48 -3.36 -12.17 -4.50
N ALA A 49 -2.70 -11.49 -5.45
CA ALA A 49 -1.81 -10.37 -5.12
C ALA A 49 -2.60 -9.14 -4.67
N SER A 50 -3.75 -8.88 -5.31
CA SER A 50 -4.71 -7.85 -4.89
C SER A 50 -5.34 -8.18 -3.55
N ASP A 51 -5.75 -9.43 -3.33
CA ASP A 51 -6.28 -9.91 -2.06
C ASP A 51 -5.25 -9.75 -0.93
N PHE A 52 -3.98 -10.12 -1.19
CA PHE A 52 -2.90 -9.90 -0.23
C PHE A 52 -2.74 -8.42 0.13
N ALA A 53 -2.82 -7.52 -0.86
CA ALA A 53 -2.73 -6.08 -0.64
C ALA A 53 -3.87 -5.59 0.27
N GLY A 54 -5.11 -5.97 -0.05
CA GLY A 54 -6.30 -5.61 0.72
C GLY A 54 -6.21 -6.09 2.17
N VAL A 55 -5.95 -7.39 2.36
CA VAL A 55 -5.83 -8.00 3.69
C VAL A 55 -4.70 -7.36 4.50
N ALA A 56 -3.54 -7.11 3.88
CA ALA A 56 -2.41 -6.48 4.56
C ALA A 56 -2.71 -5.02 4.96
N CYS A 57 -3.43 -4.27 4.12
CA CYS A 57 -3.76 -2.87 4.37
C CYS A 57 -4.88 -2.72 5.40
N ASP A 58 -5.93 -3.55 5.34
CA ASP A 58 -7.02 -3.60 6.31
C ASP A 58 -6.51 -3.95 7.71
N ALA A 59 -5.59 -4.92 7.81
CA ALA A 59 -4.96 -5.28 9.08
C ALA A 59 -3.81 -4.34 9.46
N ALA A 60 -3.41 -3.41 8.59
CA ALA A 60 -2.14 -2.69 8.60
C ALA A 60 -0.99 -3.57 9.14
N ALA A 61 -0.77 -4.69 8.44
CA ALA A 61 0.14 -5.75 8.81
C ALA A 61 1.58 -5.19 9.01
N PRO A 62 2.36 -5.73 9.96
CA PRO A 62 3.75 -5.29 10.15
C PRO A 62 4.55 -5.37 8.83
N GLY A 63 5.15 -4.25 8.42
CA GLY A 63 5.91 -4.16 7.17
C GLY A 63 5.11 -3.68 5.94
N VAL A 64 3.80 -3.46 6.06
CA VAL A 64 2.94 -3.04 4.94
C VAL A 64 3.42 -1.74 4.28
N VAL A 65 3.83 -0.73 5.05
CA VAL A 65 4.31 0.54 4.48
C VAL A 65 5.59 0.32 3.66
N GLY A 66 6.51 -0.52 4.15
CA GLY A 66 7.70 -0.91 3.40
C GLY A 66 7.35 -1.65 2.10
N ALA A 67 6.30 -2.47 2.09
CA ALA A 67 5.84 -3.14 0.89
C ALA A 67 5.20 -2.18 -0.13
N LEU A 68 4.43 -1.20 0.33
CA LEU A 68 3.85 -0.17 -0.54
C LEU A 68 4.91 0.76 -1.15
N VAL A 69 6.03 0.98 -0.45
CA VAL A 69 7.20 1.64 -1.03
C VAL A 69 7.76 0.84 -2.20
N VAL A 70 7.97 -0.48 -2.02
CA VAL A 70 8.46 -1.35 -3.10
C VAL A 70 7.48 -1.39 -4.27
N LEU A 71 6.17 -1.41 -3.99
CA LEU A 71 5.13 -1.36 -5.02
C LEU A 71 5.18 -0.05 -5.81
N ALA A 72 5.33 1.09 -5.13
CA ALA A 72 5.44 2.39 -5.78
C ALA A 72 6.73 2.52 -6.61
N ASP A 73 7.87 2.01 -6.11
CA ASP A 73 9.13 2.01 -6.86
C ASP A 73 9.05 1.10 -8.11
N ALA A 74 8.32 -0.02 -8.02
CA ALA A 74 8.09 -0.94 -9.13
C ALA A 74 7.18 -0.37 -10.24
N ALA A 75 6.54 0.78 -10.02
CA ALA A 75 5.87 1.54 -11.08
C ALA A 75 6.88 2.22 -12.03
N GLU A 76 8.18 2.27 -11.69
CA GLU A 76 9.26 2.81 -12.52
C GLU A 76 9.02 4.24 -13.03
N GLY A 77 8.28 5.05 -12.26
CA GLY A 77 7.95 6.43 -12.61
C GLY A 77 6.75 6.60 -13.55
N ASP A 78 6.06 5.52 -13.92
CA ASP A 78 4.80 5.58 -14.65
C ASP A 78 3.73 6.24 -13.79
N ALA A 79 3.22 7.39 -14.26
CA ALA A 79 2.29 8.22 -13.50
C ALA A 79 0.94 7.54 -13.26
N ASP A 80 0.44 6.75 -14.21
CA ASP A 80 -0.84 6.07 -14.09
C ASP A 80 -0.74 4.92 -13.09
N LEU A 81 0.36 4.14 -13.15
CA LEU A 81 0.61 3.09 -12.18
C LEU A 81 0.84 3.64 -10.77
N ILE A 82 1.60 4.74 -10.63
CA ILE A 82 1.76 5.42 -9.33
C ILE A 82 0.41 5.88 -8.79
N ALA A 83 -0.45 6.44 -9.64
CA ALA A 83 -1.78 6.87 -9.24
C ALA A 83 -2.65 5.71 -8.74
N TRP A 84 -2.57 4.54 -9.38
CA TRP A 84 -3.29 3.34 -8.95
C TRP A 84 -2.76 2.76 -7.64
N VAL A 85 -1.45 2.82 -7.39
CA VAL A 85 -0.89 2.45 -6.08
C VAL A 85 -1.46 3.36 -4.98
N GLY A 86 -1.54 4.66 -5.24
CA GLY A 86 -2.11 5.63 -4.31
C GLY A 86 -3.60 5.42 -4.06
N ALA A 87 -4.41 5.41 -5.12
CA ALA A 87 -5.87 5.29 -5.04
C ALA A 87 -6.37 3.87 -4.69
N GLY A 88 -5.48 2.87 -4.67
CA GLY A 88 -5.78 1.53 -4.18
C GLY A 88 -5.17 1.31 -2.80
N PRO A 89 -4.11 0.50 -2.68
CA PRO A 89 -3.67 -0.03 -1.40
C PRO A 89 -3.16 1.04 -0.41
N VAL A 90 -2.64 2.18 -0.87
CA VAL A 90 -2.25 3.28 0.04
C VAL A 90 -3.49 3.96 0.63
N GLU A 91 -4.50 4.24 -0.18
CA GLU A 91 -5.79 4.80 0.27
C GLU A 91 -6.51 3.84 1.22
N ASP A 92 -6.56 2.55 0.89
CA ASP A 92 -7.16 1.51 1.72
C ASP A 92 -6.51 1.47 3.11
N LEU A 93 -5.17 1.46 3.16
CA LEU A 93 -4.40 1.46 4.41
C LEU A 93 -4.74 2.68 5.30
N LEU A 94 -4.86 3.87 4.71
CA LEU A 94 -5.03 5.11 5.45
C LEU A 94 -6.49 5.39 5.83
N SER A 95 -7.43 4.91 5.02
CA SER A 95 -8.86 5.10 5.22
C SER A 95 -9.45 4.10 6.22
N HIS A 96 -8.82 2.93 6.38
CA HIS A 96 -9.30 1.94 7.34
C HIS A 96 -9.20 2.46 8.79
N SER A 97 -10.28 2.26 9.56
CA SER A 97 -10.45 2.87 10.88
C SER A 97 -9.29 2.56 11.83
N GLY A 98 -8.61 3.61 12.29
CA GLY A 98 -7.49 3.53 13.22
C GLY A 98 -6.12 3.20 12.60
N ASN A 99 -6.08 2.70 11.35
CA ASN A 99 -4.82 2.36 10.69
C ASN A 99 -4.02 3.61 10.33
N GLY A 100 -4.65 4.63 9.74
CA GLY A 100 -3.98 5.88 9.36
C GLY A 100 -3.18 6.52 10.51
N LEU A 101 -3.75 6.59 11.72
CA LEU A 101 -3.04 7.09 12.91
C LEU A 101 -1.90 6.16 13.35
N ARG A 102 -2.11 4.85 13.28
CA ARG A 102 -1.14 3.85 13.73
C ARG A 102 0.12 3.82 12.87
N VAL A 103 0.00 4.04 11.57
CA VAL A 103 1.13 3.98 10.62
C VAL A 103 1.69 5.34 10.24
N LEU A 104 1.13 6.44 10.77
CA LEU A 104 1.41 7.79 10.29
C LEU A 104 2.90 8.16 10.30
N ASP A 105 3.62 7.84 11.39
CA ASP A 105 5.05 8.13 11.52
C ASP A 105 5.90 7.32 10.54
N GLU A 106 5.47 6.10 10.21
CA GLU A 106 6.14 5.26 9.23
C GLU A 106 5.90 5.77 7.81
N VAL A 107 4.66 6.17 7.50
CA VAL A 107 4.27 6.80 6.24
C VAL A 107 5.03 8.11 6.01
N ASP A 108 5.09 9.00 7.00
CA ASP A 108 5.86 10.26 6.92
C ASP A 108 7.33 9.98 6.62
N ARG A 109 7.95 9.04 7.35
CA ARG A 109 9.35 8.67 7.14
C ARG A 109 9.59 8.09 5.75
N ALA A 110 8.70 7.22 5.28
CA ALA A 110 8.79 6.61 3.97
C ALA A 110 8.66 7.66 2.86
N ALA A 111 7.64 8.53 2.94
CA ALA A 111 7.37 9.59 1.96
C ALA A 111 8.54 10.57 1.83
N ARG A 112 9.20 10.92 2.94
CA ARG A 112 10.39 11.81 2.89
C ARG A 112 11.60 11.17 2.20
N ARG A 113 11.70 9.85 2.22
CA ARG A 113 12.86 9.11 1.69
C ARG A 113 12.64 8.61 0.27
N GLN A 114 11.39 8.34 -0.10
CA GLN A 114 11.03 7.61 -1.32
C GLN A 114 10.12 8.46 -2.22
N PRO A 115 10.68 9.09 -3.27
CA PRO A 115 9.93 9.99 -4.14
C PRO A 115 8.71 9.34 -4.80
N ALA A 116 8.80 8.08 -5.25
CA ALA A 116 7.69 7.37 -5.89
C ALA A 116 6.53 7.13 -4.91
N PHE A 117 6.85 6.68 -3.69
CA PHE A 117 5.84 6.52 -2.64
C PHE A 117 5.17 7.85 -2.25
N ARG A 118 5.95 8.95 -2.20
CA ARG A 118 5.40 10.29 -1.99
C ARG A 118 4.48 10.72 -3.14
N ALA A 119 4.82 10.38 -4.38
CA ALA A 119 3.96 10.67 -5.53
C ALA A 119 2.63 9.88 -5.43
N ALA A 120 2.67 8.61 -5.03
CA ALA A 120 1.47 7.80 -4.79
C ALA A 120 0.59 8.39 -3.66
N LEU A 121 1.18 8.88 -2.56
CA LEU A 121 0.42 9.59 -1.52
C LEU A 121 -0.31 10.84 -2.05
N GLY A 122 0.21 11.46 -3.11
CA GLY A 122 -0.42 12.61 -3.76
C GLY A 122 -1.71 12.29 -4.51
N THR A 123 -2.03 11.01 -4.73
CA THR A 123 -3.23 10.57 -5.45
C THR A 123 -4.28 9.91 -4.54
N VAL A 124 -4.02 9.85 -3.24
CA VAL A 124 -4.95 9.32 -2.23
C VAL A 124 -6.12 10.28 -2.04
N VAL A 125 -7.34 9.75 -1.99
CA VAL A 125 -8.59 10.48 -1.71
C VAL A 125 -9.19 9.96 -0.41
N LEU A 126 -8.99 10.71 0.68
CA LEU A 126 -9.50 10.33 2.00
C LEU A 126 -10.97 10.72 2.20
N GLY A 127 -11.73 9.84 2.83
CA GLY A 127 -13.09 10.11 3.31
C GLY A 127 -13.14 11.03 4.53
N ASN A 128 -14.33 11.55 4.83
CA ASN A 128 -14.56 12.46 5.97
C ASN A 128 -14.43 11.77 7.35
N ASP A 129 -14.40 10.44 7.37
CA ASP A 129 -14.23 9.59 8.54
C ASP A 129 -12.76 9.38 8.92
N VAL A 130 -11.82 9.81 8.08
CA VAL A 130 -10.39 9.74 8.37
C VAL A 130 -10.00 10.84 9.37
N PRO A 131 -9.24 10.53 10.45
CA PRO A 131 -8.86 11.52 11.45
C PRO A 131 -8.10 12.72 10.87
N GLU A 132 -8.46 13.93 11.31
CA GLU A 132 -7.84 15.20 10.89
C GLU A 132 -6.30 15.21 10.95
N PRO A 133 -5.62 14.61 11.95
CA PRO A 133 -4.15 14.56 11.96
C PRO A 133 -3.55 13.81 10.76
N VAL A 134 -4.23 12.76 10.27
CA VAL A 134 -3.78 11.99 9.10
C VAL A 134 -3.94 12.85 7.85
N VAL A 135 -5.11 13.45 7.66
CA VAL A 135 -5.41 14.34 6.52
C VAL A 135 -4.42 15.51 6.46
N THR A 136 -4.20 16.18 7.59
CA THR A 136 -3.29 17.32 7.70
C THR A 136 -1.86 16.92 7.33
N ARG A 137 -1.37 15.81 7.90
CA ARG A 137 0.00 15.37 7.63
C ARG A 137 0.20 14.92 6.19
N LEU A 138 -0.79 14.27 5.57
CA LEU A 138 -0.73 13.93 4.16
C LEU A 138 -0.65 15.18 3.27
N ALA A 139 -1.46 16.21 3.56
CA ALA A 139 -1.40 17.47 2.83
C ALA A 139 -0.02 18.14 2.93
N GLU A 140 0.62 18.10 4.11
CA GLU A 140 1.99 18.61 4.29
C GLU A 140 3.02 17.84 3.45
N LEU A 141 2.91 16.50 3.41
CA LEU A 141 3.85 15.64 2.67
C LEU A 141 3.76 15.84 1.15
N THR A 142 2.55 16.06 0.64
CA THR A 142 2.29 16.22 -0.81
C THR A 142 2.52 17.65 -1.28
N ALA A 143 2.33 18.65 -0.42
CA ALA A 143 2.69 20.05 -0.70
C ALA A 143 4.21 20.29 -0.88
N LEU A 144 5.06 19.38 -0.39
CA LEU A 144 6.52 19.45 -0.51
C LEU A 144 7.08 18.92 -1.85
N GLY A 145 6.23 18.77 -2.88
CA GLY A 145 6.62 18.35 -4.23
C GLY A 145 7.34 19.45 -5.05
N PRO A 146 8.13 19.12 -6.08
CA PRO A 146 9.04 20.02 -6.80
C PRO A 146 8.38 21.07 -7.73
N HIS A 147 7.16 21.54 -7.45
CA HIS A 147 6.47 22.56 -8.27
C HIS A 147 6.17 23.85 -7.49
N GLN A 148 7.19 24.38 -6.83
CA GLN A 148 7.25 25.79 -6.43
C GLN A 148 8.61 26.39 -6.85
N CYS A 149 8.73 26.70 -8.15
CA CYS A 149 9.63 27.69 -8.74
C CYS A 149 9.00 28.18 -10.04
#